data_AF-A0A1E3L4W2-F1
#
_entry.id   AF-A0A1E3L4W2-F1
#
_cell.length_a   1.000
_cell.length_b   1.000
_cell.length_c   1.000
_cell.angle_alpha   90.00
_cell.angle_beta   90.00
_cell.angle_gamma   90.00
#
_symmetry.space_group_name_H-M   'P 1'
#
loop_
_entity.id
_entity.type
_entity.pdbx_description
1 polymer ?
#
loop_
_entity_poly.entity_id
_entity_poly.type
_entity_poly.pdbx_seq_one_letter_code
_entity_poly.pdbx_strand_id
1 'polypeptide(L)'
;MEYYRLSYEENDENYYFEINEEQTVLREVIEDEERWIVSSQRDEELHFCLYDQQFDQDLDQGERKDISAAEFEEVWQEAMKPYMKDWEKTQQMFKVGDHVKGIVEVIYPQGIILSLPNDALGIINVGDCVKGIPAESLYPGHLLKAVVAGFDHVNLWIKLEQGTVV
;
A
#
# COMPACT_ATOMS: atom_id res chain seq x y z
N MET A 1 -3.76 9.64 -14.37
CA MET A 1 -4.35 8.63 -13.47
C MET A 1 -5.74 8.29 -13.99
N GLU A 2 -6.06 7.01 -14.00
CA GLU A 2 -7.36 6.44 -14.33
C GLU A 2 -7.94 5.75 -13.09
N TYR A 3 -9.26 5.68 -13.01
CA TYR A 3 -9.95 5.13 -11.85
C TYR A 3 -11.12 4.26 -12.29
N TYR A 4 -11.18 3.05 -11.74
CA TYR A 4 -12.17 2.05 -12.13
C TYR A 4 -12.80 1.42 -10.91
N ARG A 5 -14.07 1.06 -11.04
CA ARG A 5 -14.76 0.10 -10.18
C ARG A 5 -15.08 -1.15 -11.00
N LEU A 6 -14.80 -2.33 -10.46
CA LEU A 6 -15.30 -3.61 -10.94
C LEU A 6 -16.31 -4.16 -9.93
N SER A 7 -17.49 -4.56 -10.39
CA SER A 7 -18.54 -5.12 -9.53
C SER A 7 -18.84 -6.56 -9.95
N TYR A 8 -18.78 -7.51 -9.01
CA TYR A 8 -19.10 -8.92 -9.25
C TYR A 8 -20.43 -9.28 -8.58
N GLU A 9 -21.51 -9.37 -9.37
CA GLU A 9 -22.86 -9.65 -8.84
C GLU A 9 -22.99 -11.00 -8.13
N GLU A 10 -22.15 -11.99 -8.47
CA GLU A 10 -22.23 -13.33 -7.88
C GLU A 10 -21.92 -13.35 -6.38
N ASN A 11 -21.04 -12.46 -5.93
CA ASN A 11 -20.54 -12.40 -4.55
C ASN A 11 -20.77 -11.04 -3.86
N ASP A 12 -21.46 -10.09 -4.52
CA ASP A 12 -21.63 -8.70 -4.06
C ASP A 12 -20.29 -8.00 -3.72
N GLU A 13 -19.23 -8.34 -4.46
CA GLU A 13 -17.90 -7.78 -4.27
C GLU A 13 -17.63 -6.61 -5.22
N ASN A 14 -17.03 -5.55 -4.69
CA ASN A 14 -16.59 -4.39 -5.46
C ASN A 14 -15.09 -4.17 -5.30
N TYR A 15 -14.40 -3.97 -6.41
CA TYR A 15 -12.98 -3.65 -6.46
C TYR A 15 -12.79 -2.27 -7.04
N TYR A 16 -12.00 -1.43 -6.39
CA TYR A 16 -11.73 -0.07 -6.80
C TYR A 16 -10.24 0.08 -7.06
N PHE A 17 -9.87 0.63 -8.21
CA PHE A 17 -8.47 0.77 -8.62
C PHE A 17 -8.11 2.22 -8.95
N GLU A 18 -6.96 2.67 -8.46
CA GLU A 18 -6.24 3.83 -9.00
C GLU A 18 -5.06 3.34 -9.85
N ILE A 19 -5.07 3.69 -11.13
CA ILE A 19 -4.11 3.21 -12.11
C ILE A 19 -3.35 4.39 -12.73
N ASN A 20 -2.04 4.22 -12.92
CA ASN A 20 -1.20 5.23 -13.58
C ASN A 20 -1.26 5.13 -15.12
N GLU A 21 -0.58 6.05 -15.80
CA GLU A 21 -0.54 6.10 -17.27
C GLU A 21 0.15 4.87 -17.90
N GLU A 22 0.94 4.13 -17.13
CA GLU A 22 1.62 2.89 -17.52
C GLU A 22 0.79 1.63 -17.21
N GLN A 23 -0.50 1.80 -16.89
CA GLN A 23 -1.42 0.71 -16.51
C GLN A 23 -0.97 -0.07 -15.25
N THR A 24 -0.24 0.60 -14.36
CA THR A 24 0.18 0.04 -13.06
C THR A 24 -0.79 0.48 -11.97
N VAL A 25 -1.32 -0.49 -11.22
CA VAL A 25 -2.20 -0.24 -10.06
C VAL A 25 -1.37 0.34 -8.91
N LEU A 26 -1.81 1.45 -8.35
CA LEU A 26 -1.16 2.12 -7.21
C LEU A 26 -1.96 1.93 -5.92
N ARG A 27 -3.28 2.04 -5.98
CA ARG A 27 -4.18 1.83 -4.84
C ARG A 27 -5.31 0.91 -5.24
N GLU A 28 -5.69 0.05 -4.30
CA GLU A 28 -6.79 -0.88 -4.47
C GLU A 28 -7.61 -0.94 -3.18
N VAL A 29 -8.93 -0.97 -3.34
CA VAL A 29 -9.89 -1.25 -2.28
C VAL A 29 -10.75 -2.42 -2.72
N ILE A 30 -10.90 -3.41 -1.84
CA ILE A 30 -11.85 -4.51 -1.97
C ILE A 30 -12.95 -4.28 -0.95
N GLU A 31 -14.19 -4.23 -1.41
CA GLU A 31 -15.40 -4.12 -0.62
C GLU A 31 -16.18 -5.43 -0.80
N ASP A 32 -16.26 -6.22 0.26
CA ASP A 32 -17.12 -7.41 0.35
C ASP A 32 -18.27 -7.18 1.36
N GLU A 33 -19.13 -8.17 1.57
CA GLU A 33 -20.29 -8.06 2.49
C GLU A 33 -19.90 -7.74 3.95
N GLU A 34 -18.69 -8.10 4.38
CA GLU A 34 -18.28 -8.08 5.79
C GLU A 34 -17.35 -6.90 6.12
N ARG A 35 -16.48 -6.52 5.18
CA ARG A 35 -15.40 -5.56 5.45
C ARG A 35 -14.84 -4.91 4.20
N TRP A 36 -14.02 -3.90 4.44
CA TRP A 36 -13.26 -3.19 3.41
C TRP A 36 -11.78 -3.50 3.61
N ILE A 37 -11.11 -3.93 2.55
CA ILE A 37 -9.68 -4.25 2.53
C ILE A 37 -8.99 -3.20 1.66
N VAL A 38 -7.88 -2.65 2.14
CA VAL A 38 -7.13 -1.59 1.46
C VAL A 38 -5.71 -2.05 1.20
N SER A 39 -5.21 -1.80 0.00
CA SER A 39 -3.88 -2.28 -0.40
C SER A 39 -2.74 -1.68 0.43
N SER A 40 -2.98 -0.56 1.11
CA SER A 40 -1.97 0.10 1.94
C SER A 40 -1.77 -0.50 3.33
N GLN A 41 -2.68 -1.36 3.80
CA GLN A 41 -2.64 -1.95 5.14
C GLN A 41 -2.49 -3.47 5.09
N ARG A 42 -2.10 -4.05 6.23
CA ARG A 42 -2.08 -5.50 6.39
C ARG A 42 -3.50 -6.03 6.61
N ASP A 43 -3.86 -7.05 5.85
CA ASP A 43 -5.05 -7.87 6.07
C ASP A 43 -4.68 -9.23 6.68
N GLU A 44 -5.56 -9.78 7.51
CA GLU A 44 -5.30 -11.08 8.17
C GLU A 44 -5.29 -12.26 7.20
N GLU A 45 -6.06 -12.20 6.11
CA GLU A 45 -6.22 -13.29 5.15
C GLU A 45 -5.37 -13.07 3.91
N LEU A 46 -5.41 -11.84 3.36
CA LEU A 46 -4.73 -11.50 2.12
C LEU A 46 -3.30 -10.98 2.35
N HIS A 47 -2.92 -10.66 3.58
CA HIS A 47 -1.68 -9.97 3.93
C HIS A 47 -1.55 -8.60 3.25
N PHE A 48 -1.20 -8.55 1.96
CA PHE A 48 -1.19 -7.35 1.12
C PHE A 48 -1.87 -7.68 -0.21
N CYS A 49 -2.79 -6.82 -0.66
CA CYS A 49 -3.72 -7.16 -1.73
C CYS A 49 -3.60 -6.30 -3.00
N LEU A 50 -2.48 -5.58 -3.21
CA LEU A 50 -2.33 -4.77 -4.44
C LEU A 50 -2.15 -5.68 -5.66
N TYR A 51 -3.02 -5.50 -6.66
CA TYR A 51 -2.96 -6.18 -7.94
C TYR A 51 -1.61 -5.94 -8.64
N ASP A 52 -0.88 -7.02 -8.91
CA ASP A 52 0.52 -7.00 -9.39
C ASP A 52 0.69 -7.39 -10.87
N GLN A 53 -0.40 -7.71 -11.57
CA GLN A 53 -0.39 -8.04 -13.00
C GLN A 53 -0.72 -6.81 -13.86
N GLN A 54 -0.37 -6.86 -15.15
CA GLN A 54 -0.93 -5.88 -16.09
C GLN A 54 -2.45 -6.05 -16.06
N PHE A 55 -3.16 -4.97 -15.74
CA PHE A 55 -4.62 -4.97 -15.66
C PHE A 55 -5.19 -5.37 -17.03
N ASP A 56 -5.50 -6.66 -17.18
CA ASP A 56 -6.02 -7.23 -18.42
C ASP A 56 -7.54 -7.17 -18.37
N GLN A 57 -8.08 -6.33 -19.25
CA GLN A 57 -9.51 -6.04 -19.36
C GLN A 57 -10.32 -7.27 -19.83
N ASP A 58 -9.66 -8.32 -20.31
CA ASP A 58 -10.29 -9.52 -20.87
C ASP A 58 -10.55 -10.63 -19.83
N LEU A 59 -10.18 -10.45 -18.55
CA LEU A 59 -10.38 -11.45 -17.48
C LEU A 59 -11.63 -11.24 -16.60
N ASP A 60 -12.35 -10.13 -16.73
CA ASP A 60 -13.43 -9.79 -15.79
C ASP A 60 -14.83 -10.14 -16.29
N GLN A 61 -15.48 -11.08 -15.58
CA GLN A 61 -16.92 -11.27 -15.61
C GLN A 61 -17.68 -10.16 -14.83
N GLY A 62 -16.95 -9.26 -14.17
CA GLY A 62 -17.51 -8.14 -13.41
C GLY A 62 -17.90 -6.95 -14.29
N GLU A 63 -18.86 -6.17 -13.83
CA GLU A 63 -19.26 -4.93 -14.49
C GLU A 63 -18.23 -3.82 -14.20
N ARG A 64 -17.49 -3.41 -15.23
CA ARG A 64 -16.55 -2.28 -15.14
C ARG A 64 -17.26 -0.95 -15.30
N LYS A 65 -16.94 -0.02 -14.41
CA LYS A 65 -17.36 1.38 -14.46
C LYS A 65 -16.17 2.31 -14.23
N ASP A 66 -15.99 3.26 -15.15
CA ASP A 66 -15.08 4.38 -14.94
C ASP A 66 -15.66 5.30 -13.85
N ILE A 67 -14.84 5.63 -12.87
CA ILE A 67 -15.21 6.54 -11.77
C ILE A 67 -14.31 7.76 -11.78
N SER A 68 -14.75 8.82 -11.14
CA SER A 68 -13.92 10.00 -10.92
C SER A 68 -12.89 9.76 -9.80
N ALA A 69 -11.81 10.52 -9.83
CA ALA A 69 -10.83 10.54 -8.73
C ALA A 69 -11.48 10.90 -7.37
N ALA A 70 -12.53 11.73 -7.39
CA ALA A 70 -13.26 12.11 -6.18
C ALA A 70 -14.07 10.93 -5.61
N GLU A 71 -14.78 10.19 -6.46
CA GLU A 71 -15.49 8.97 -6.05
C GLU A 71 -14.53 7.93 -5.47
N PHE A 72 -13.37 7.72 -6.11
CA PHE A 72 -12.35 6.83 -5.58
C PHE A 72 -11.83 7.28 -4.22
N GLU A 73 -11.54 8.58 -4.06
CA GLU A 73 -11.01 9.09 -2.80
C GLU A 73 -12.04 9.02 -1.66
N GLU A 74 -13.32 9.17 -1.93
CA GLU A 74 -14.39 8.94 -0.94
C GLU A 74 -14.38 7.51 -0.41
N VAL A 75 -14.28 6.53 -1.33
CA VAL A 75 -14.15 5.11 -0.98
C VAL A 75 -12.86 4.88 -0.20
N TRP A 76 -11.71 5.34 -0.70
CA TRP A 76 -10.43 5.20 0.00
C TRP A 76 -10.48 5.74 1.43
N GLN A 77 -11.01 6.95 1.63
CA GLN A 77 -11.09 7.55 2.95
C GLN A 77 -12.04 6.79 3.89
N GLU A 78 -13.16 6.28 3.39
CA GLU A 78 -14.08 5.45 4.18
C GLU A 78 -13.39 4.15 4.64
N ALA A 79 -12.72 3.48 3.69
CA ALA A 79 -11.95 2.25 3.91
C ALA A 79 -10.85 2.43 4.97
N MET A 80 -10.24 3.61 5.01
CA MET A 80 -9.09 3.91 5.87
C MET A 80 -9.49 4.32 7.30
N LYS A 81 -10.77 4.64 7.57
CA LYS A 81 -11.24 5.07 8.90
C LYS A 81 -10.84 4.15 10.06
N PRO A 82 -10.92 2.81 9.95
CA PRO A 82 -10.56 1.91 11.04
C PRO A 82 -9.11 2.07 11.50
N TYR A 83 -8.21 2.46 10.60
CA TYR A 83 -6.77 2.56 10.85
C TYR A 83 -6.33 3.91 11.43
N MET A 84 -7.17 4.94 11.34
CA MET A 84 -6.81 6.32 11.74
C MET A 84 -6.39 6.44 13.20
N LYS A 85 -7.04 5.71 14.11
CA LYS A 85 -6.73 5.77 15.54
C LYS A 85 -5.34 5.20 15.85
N ASP A 86 -4.94 4.14 15.17
CA ASP A 86 -3.63 3.53 15.37
C ASP A 86 -2.53 4.30 14.62
N TRP A 87 -2.90 4.94 13.51
CA TRP A 87 -2.03 5.90 12.85
C TRP A 87 -1.65 7.10 13.74
N GLU A 88 -2.62 7.71 14.43
CA GLU A 88 -2.35 8.81 15.36
C GLU A 88 -1.33 8.42 16.45
N LYS A 89 -1.39 7.18 16.93
CA LYS A 89 -0.42 6.65 17.90
C LYS A 89 0.94 6.44 17.26
N THR A 90 0.96 5.85 16.07
CA THR A 90 2.19 5.61 15.29
C THR A 90 2.96 6.92 15.11
N GLN A 91 2.29 8.00 14.72
CA GLN A 91 2.93 9.30 14.52
C GLN A 91 3.54 9.92 15.79
N GLN A 92 3.09 9.51 16.98
CA GLN A 92 3.68 9.95 18.25
C GLN A 92 4.93 9.15 18.62
N MET A 93 5.10 7.95 18.07
CA MET A 93 6.20 7.03 18.36
C MET A 93 7.44 7.30 17.50
N PHE A 94 7.27 7.83 16.30
CA PHE A 94 8.35 8.08 15.35
C PHE A 94 8.55 9.58 15.11
N LYS A 95 9.80 9.98 14.90
CA LYS A 95 10.20 11.35 14.54
C LYS A 95 11.09 11.33 13.32
N VAL A 96 10.99 12.39 12.52
CA VAL A 96 11.92 12.60 11.41
C VAL A 96 13.36 12.60 11.94
N GLY A 97 14.23 11.83 11.29
CA GLY A 97 15.61 11.57 11.71
C GLY A 97 15.80 10.31 12.56
N ASP A 98 14.74 9.64 12.99
CA ASP A 98 14.87 8.39 13.74
C ASP A 98 15.43 7.28 12.85
N HIS A 99 16.40 6.54 13.38
CA HIS A 99 16.92 5.32 12.76
C HIS A 99 16.05 4.13 13.13
N VAL A 100 15.49 3.47 12.13
CA VAL A 100 14.60 2.32 12.30
C VAL A 100 15.19 1.07 11.66
N LYS A 101 14.73 -0.09 12.13
CA LYS A 101 14.93 -1.37 11.45
C LYS A 101 13.57 -1.93 11.10
N GLY A 102 13.40 -2.38 9.87
CA GLY A 102 12.16 -2.95 9.37
C GLY A 102 12.37 -4.19 8.56
N ILE A 103 11.41 -5.11 8.62
CA ILE A 103 11.40 -6.33 7.82
C ILE A 103 10.65 -6.02 6.54
N VAL A 104 11.22 -6.38 5.38
CA VAL A 104 10.52 -6.27 4.10
C VAL A 104 9.28 -7.14 4.12
N GLU A 105 8.13 -6.55 3.83
CA GLU A 105 6.85 -7.25 3.74
C GLU A 105 6.45 -7.48 2.28
N VAL A 106 6.49 -6.43 1.47
CA VAL A 106 6.06 -6.48 0.07
C VAL A 106 6.76 -5.38 -0.74
N ILE A 107 6.87 -5.59 -2.05
CA ILE A 107 7.36 -4.61 -3.00
C ILE A 107 6.18 -4.13 -3.83
N TYR A 108 5.87 -2.85 -3.74
CA TYR A 108 4.84 -2.19 -4.53
C TYR A 108 5.45 -1.23 -5.54
N PRO A 109 4.69 -0.79 -6.56
CA PRO A 109 5.11 0.26 -7.48
C PRO A 109 5.58 1.55 -6.78
N GLN A 110 4.96 1.90 -5.64
CA GLN A 110 5.32 3.08 -4.85
C GLN A 110 6.66 2.93 -4.11
N GLY A 111 7.07 1.70 -3.79
CA GLY A 111 8.17 1.45 -2.86
C GLY A 111 8.16 0.06 -2.24
N ILE A 112 9.18 -0.20 -1.44
CA ILE A 112 9.26 -1.39 -0.60
C ILE A 112 8.61 -1.06 0.74
N ILE A 113 7.61 -1.85 1.12
CA ILE A 113 6.93 -1.75 2.39
C ILE A 113 7.69 -2.55 3.44
N LEU A 114 7.98 -1.89 4.55
CA LEU A 114 8.63 -2.48 5.72
C LEU A 114 7.67 -2.53 6.90
N SER A 115 7.64 -3.67 7.59
CA SER A 115 7.09 -3.76 8.93
C SER A 115 8.07 -3.21 9.95
N LEU A 116 7.61 -2.22 10.70
CA LEU A 116 8.32 -1.54 11.77
C LEU A 116 7.74 -1.95 13.13
N PRO A 117 8.42 -1.64 14.24
CA PRO A 117 7.87 -1.90 15.58
C PRO A 117 6.51 -1.25 15.81
N ASN A 118 5.69 -1.87 16.68
CA ASN A 118 4.32 -1.45 17.01
C ASN A 118 3.37 -1.49 15.80
N ASP A 119 3.55 -2.50 14.94
CA ASP A 119 2.74 -2.78 13.76
C ASP A 119 2.73 -1.68 12.68
N ALA A 120 3.56 -0.65 12.85
CA ALA A 120 3.69 0.44 11.91
C ALA A 120 4.25 -0.03 10.56
N LEU A 121 3.80 0.61 9.48
CA LEU A 121 4.28 0.36 8.13
C LEU A 121 5.15 1.53 7.66
N GLY A 122 6.33 1.20 7.14
CA GLY A 122 7.23 2.14 6.51
C GLY A 122 7.31 1.88 5.00
N ILE A 123 7.60 2.91 4.22
CA ILE A 123 7.85 2.79 2.78
C ILE A 123 9.20 3.40 2.41
N ILE A 124 10.01 2.62 1.69
CA ILE A 124 11.24 3.10 1.05
C ILE A 124 10.99 3.21 -0.46
N ASN A 125 11.20 4.39 -1.02
CA ASN A 125 11.16 4.55 -2.48
C ASN A 125 12.36 3.83 -3.12
N VAL A 126 12.10 2.91 -4.06
CA VAL A 126 13.10 2.04 -4.71
C VAL A 126 14.09 2.81 -5.62
N GLY A 127 13.92 4.11 -5.81
CA GLY A 127 14.85 4.94 -6.57
C GLY A 127 16.21 5.09 -5.88
N ASP A 128 16.57 6.31 -5.48
CA ASP A 128 17.90 6.57 -4.91
C ASP A 128 18.14 5.90 -3.54
N CYS A 129 17.07 5.51 -2.83
CA CYS A 129 17.18 5.07 -1.44
C CYS A 129 17.64 3.62 -1.25
N VAL A 130 17.62 2.80 -2.31
CA VAL A 130 18.10 1.40 -2.26
C VAL A 130 19.36 1.18 -3.10
N LYS A 131 19.95 2.25 -3.65
CA LYS A 131 21.20 2.18 -4.40
C LYS A 131 22.30 1.59 -3.51
N GLY A 132 22.75 0.38 -3.86
CA GLY A 132 23.78 -0.35 -3.13
C GLY A 132 23.26 -1.44 -2.19
N ILE A 133 21.94 -1.59 -2.05
CA ILE A 133 21.34 -2.79 -1.44
C ILE A 133 21.32 -3.91 -2.48
N PRO A 134 21.84 -5.12 -2.18
CA PRO A 134 21.71 -6.27 -3.05
C PRO A 134 20.24 -6.60 -3.32
N ALA A 135 19.89 -6.94 -4.56
CA ALA A 135 18.50 -7.17 -4.95
C ALA A 135 17.84 -8.28 -4.11
N GLU A 136 18.61 -9.31 -3.72
CA GLU A 136 18.16 -10.38 -2.84
C GLU A 136 17.68 -9.88 -1.46
N SER A 137 18.23 -8.77 -0.98
CA SER A 137 17.87 -8.16 0.32
C SER A 137 16.63 -7.27 0.26
N LEU A 138 16.06 -7.07 -0.93
CA LEU A 138 14.82 -6.31 -1.13
C LEU A 138 13.58 -7.23 -1.16
N TYR A 139 13.75 -8.55 -1.06
CA TYR A 139 12.64 -9.50 -1.01
C TYR A 139 12.08 -9.66 0.42
N PRO A 140 10.80 -10.07 0.55
CA PRO A 140 10.15 -10.28 1.85
C PRO A 140 10.98 -11.11 2.84
N GLY A 141 10.91 -10.72 4.12
CA GLY A 141 11.63 -11.36 5.23
C GLY A 141 13.02 -10.81 5.51
N HIS A 142 13.59 -9.96 4.65
CA HIS A 142 14.90 -9.34 4.90
C HIS A 142 14.80 -8.13 5.80
N LEU A 143 15.82 -7.92 6.64
CA LEU A 143 15.89 -6.79 7.56
C LEU A 143 16.68 -5.63 6.94
N LEU A 144 16.06 -4.46 6.87
CA LEU A 144 16.67 -3.22 6.40
C LEU A 144 16.75 -2.19 7.54
N LYS A 145 17.80 -1.37 7.54
CA LYS A 145 17.89 -0.13 8.31
C LYS A 145 17.51 1.04 7.41
N ALA A 146 16.79 2.00 7.96
CA ALA A 146 16.44 3.24 7.28
C ALA A 146 16.29 4.40 8.27
N VAL A 147 16.12 5.60 7.73
CA VAL A 147 15.87 6.83 8.50
C VAL A 147 14.47 7.35 8.19
N VAL A 148 13.72 7.75 9.22
CA VAL A 148 12.42 8.38 9.04
C VAL A 148 12.59 9.75 8.37
N ALA A 149 12.02 9.91 7.19
CA ALA A 149 12.03 11.16 6.40
C ALA A 149 10.72 11.95 6.54
N GLY A 150 9.62 11.29 6.88
CA GLY A 150 8.31 11.92 7.01
C GLY A 150 7.17 10.91 7.07
N PHE A 151 5.98 11.37 6.72
CA PHE A 151 4.75 10.59 6.83
C PHE A 151 3.91 10.73 5.57
N ASP A 152 3.27 9.65 5.16
CA ASP A 152 2.23 9.59 4.15
C ASP A 152 0.89 9.46 4.86
N HIS A 153 0.10 10.53 4.87
CA HIS A 153 -1.20 10.55 5.53
C HIS A 153 -2.32 9.95 4.67
N VAL A 154 -2.05 9.72 3.37
CA VAL A 154 -3.04 9.10 2.47
C VAL A 154 -3.00 7.59 2.63
N ASN A 155 -1.80 7.01 2.70
CA ASN A 155 -1.59 5.56 2.82
C ASN A 155 -1.24 5.09 4.25
N LEU A 156 -1.11 6.02 5.19
CA LEU A 156 -0.68 5.77 6.58
C LEU A 156 0.67 5.03 6.67
N TRP A 157 1.62 5.47 5.85
CA TRP A 157 2.99 4.94 5.82
C TRP A 157 3.98 5.94 6.39
N ILE A 158 4.99 5.44 7.10
CA ILE A 158 6.15 6.22 7.47
C ILE A 158 7.09 6.28 6.27
N LYS A 159 7.41 7.48 5.78
CA LYS A 159 8.35 7.63 4.66
C LYS A 159 9.78 7.43 5.18
N LEU A 160 10.51 6.53 4.54
CA LEU A 160 11.85 6.15 4.93
C LEU A 160 12.87 6.47 3.81
N GLU A 161 14.09 6.81 4.22
CA GLU A 161 15.22 7.07 3.33
C GLU A 161 16.49 6.30 3.77
N GLN A 162 17.52 6.31 2.91
CA GLN A 162 18.84 5.76 3.21
C GLN A 162 18.81 4.27 3.61
N GLY A 163 18.13 3.44 2.83
CA GLY A 163 18.03 2.01 3.09
C GLY A 163 19.42 1.34 3.06
N THR A 164 19.74 0.54 4.09
CA THR A 164 20.96 -0.28 4.14
C THR A 164 20.67 -1.67 4.70
N VAL A 165 21.39 -2.69 4.25
CA VAL A 165 21.27 -4.07 4.79
C VAL A 165 21.87 -4.14 6.20
N VAL A 166 21.29 -4.98 7.05
CA VAL A 166 21.78 -5.23 8.43
C VAL A 166 22.88 -6.27 8.48
#